data_AF-A0A944WXB0-F1
#
_entry.id   AF-A0A944WXB0-F1
#
_cell.length_a   1.000
_cell.length_b   1.000
_cell.length_c   1.000
_cell.angle_alpha   90.00
_cell.angle_beta   90.00
_cell.angle_gamma   90.00
#
_symmetry.space_group_name_H-M   'P 1'
#
loop_
_entity.id
_entity.type
_entity.pdbx_description
1 polymer ?
#
loop_
_entity_poly.entity_id
_entity_poly.type
_entity_poly.pdbx_seq_one_letter_code
_entity_poly.pdbx_strand_id
1 'polypeptide(L)'
;MTDRDDPDLTGSQKAAVLLMAMGEKRSGRLQLGMDKDEVEELHAARKSLGQIPSEVVEKIIDEYDGKRAAMPMNQPQNRDIKLQQEQAAQRPAAKKATRQQPAAAPPKPASDAAGDGTAAPVHHLTNIEV
;
A
#
# COMPACT_ATOMS: atom_id res chain seq x y z
N MET A 1 -2.51 -21.23 -32.48
CA MET A 1 -1.64 -20.13 -32.93
C MET A 1 -2.32 -18.84 -32.52
N THR A 2 -1.78 -18.10 -31.55
CA THR A 2 -2.35 -16.81 -31.11
C THR A 2 -1.95 -15.73 -32.11
N ASP A 3 -2.90 -15.28 -32.92
CA ASP A 3 -2.78 -14.23 -33.96
C ASP A 3 -2.44 -12.83 -33.42
N ARG A 4 -1.98 -12.72 -32.17
CA ARG A 4 -1.83 -11.46 -31.43
C ARG A 4 -0.40 -10.97 -31.32
N ASP A 5 0.58 -11.78 -31.71
CA ASP A 5 1.98 -11.40 -31.65
C ASP A 5 2.39 -10.72 -32.97
N ASP A 6 2.69 -9.42 -32.92
CA ASP A 6 3.41 -8.76 -34.02
C ASP A 6 4.83 -9.38 -34.12
N PRO A 7 5.19 -10.08 -35.21
CA PRO A 7 6.46 -10.80 -35.31
C PRO A 7 7.67 -9.87 -35.37
N ASP A 8 7.44 -8.59 -35.65
CA ASP A 8 8.49 -7.60 -35.90
C ASP A 8 9.01 -6.91 -34.63
N LEU A 9 8.36 -7.11 -33.47
CA LEU A 9 8.76 -6.48 -32.23
C LEU A 9 9.11 -7.49 -31.13
N THR A 10 10.31 -7.34 -30.60
CA THR A 10 10.79 -8.08 -29.42
C THR A 10 10.03 -7.66 -28.15
N GLY A 11 10.09 -8.48 -27.10
CA GLY A 11 9.44 -8.17 -25.81
C GLY A 11 9.90 -6.83 -25.22
N SER A 12 11.20 -6.54 -25.25
CA SER A 12 11.78 -5.29 -24.74
C SER A 12 11.34 -4.08 -25.57
N GLN A 13 11.17 -4.26 -26.89
CA GLN A 13 10.58 -3.23 -27.77
C GLN A 13 9.10 -3.01 -27.45
N LYS A 14 8.29 -4.06 -27.29
CA LYS A 14 6.88 -3.95 -26.88
C LYS A 14 6.74 -3.24 -25.53
N ALA A 15 7.60 -3.56 -24.55
CA ALA A 15 7.64 -2.88 -23.26
C ALA A 15 7.99 -1.39 -23.41
N ALA A 16 8.98 -1.06 -24.25
CA ALA A 16 9.33 0.33 -24.54
C ALA A 16 8.17 1.10 -25.17
N VAL A 17 7.43 0.50 -26.11
CA VAL A 17 6.23 1.09 -26.72
C VAL A 17 5.14 1.33 -25.69
N LEU A 18 4.83 0.35 -24.85
CA LEU A 18 3.82 0.46 -23.80
C LEU A 18 4.16 1.59 -22.81
N LEU A 19 5.44 1.68 -22.41
CA LEU A 19 5.92 2.76 -21.54
C LEU A 19 5.82 4.14 -22.19
N MET A 20 6.13 4.25 -23.49
CA MET A 20 5.97 5.50 -24.23
C MET A 20 4.49 5.91 -24.34
N ALA A 21 3.58 4.98 -24.61
CA ALA A 21 2.14 5.24 -24.73
C ALA A 21 1.51 5.78 -23.43
N MET A 22 2.03 5.38 -22.26
CA MET A 22 1.56 5.88 -20.96
C MET A 22 2.12 7.26 -20.57
N GLY A 23 3.13 7.75 -21.31
CA GLY A 23 3.81 9.01 -21.05
C GLY A 23 4.90 8.93 -19.98
N GLU A 24 5.78 9.93 -19.98
CA GLU A 24 7.02 9.97 -19.17
C GLU A 24 6.79 9.91 -17.66
N LYS A 25 5.76 10.61 -17.16
CA LYS A 25 5.49 10.66 -15.72
C LYS A 25 5.11 9.29 -15.14
N ARG A 26 4.31 8.51 -15.88
CA ARG A 26 3.84 7.19 -15.42
C ARG A 26 4.92 6.14 -15.65
N SER A 27 5.55 6.15 -16.82
CA SER A 27 6.65 5.25 -17.14
C SER A 27 7.88 5.45 -16.24
N GLY A 28 8.24 6.69 -15.93
CA GLY A 28 9.34 7.00 -15.02
C GLY A 28 9.13 6.42 -13.63
N ARG A 29 7.89 6.41 -13.12
CA ARG A 29 7.56 5.73 -11.85
C ARG A 29 7.72 4.21 -11.93
N LEU A 30 7.45 3.61 -13.08
CA LEU A 30 7.62 2.17 -13.28
C LEU A 30 9.10 1.80 -13.33
N GLN A 31 9.92 2.62 -14.01
CA GLN A 31 11.37 2.43 -14.14
C GLN A 31 12.11 2.53 -12.80
N LEU A 32 11.57 3.23 -11.80
CA LEU A 32 12.16 3.27 -10.45
C LEU A 32 12.19 1.91 -9.75
N GLY A 33 11.34 0.96 -10.18
CA GLY A 33 11.32 -0.40 -9.65
C GLY A 33 12.11 -1.40 -10.47
N MET A 34 12.81 -0.95 -11.51
CA MET A 34 13.62 -1.79 -12.41
C MET A 34 15.10 -1.67 -12.02
N ASP A 35 15.85 -2.74 -12.24
CA ASP A 35 17.30 -2.72 -12.06
C ASP A 35 17.97 -1.91 -13.17
N LYS A 36 19.20 -1.46 -12.92
CA LYS A 36 19.96 -0.62 -13.86
C LYS A 36 20.08 -1.27 -15.25
N ASP A 37 20.39 -2.56 -15.29
CA ASP A 37 20.59 -3.28 -16.56
C ASP A 37 19.28 -3.38 -17.35
N GLU A 38 18.15 -3.56 -16.66
CA GLU A 38 16.82 -3.61 -17.29
C GLU A 38 16.43 -2.24 -17.86
N VAL A 39 16.74 -1.15 -17.15
CA VAL A 39 16.52 0.23 -17.63
C VAL A 39 17.37 0.52 -18.86
N GLU A 40 18.64 0.09 -18.88
CA GLU A 40 19.53 0.25 -20.04
C GLU A 40 19.03 -0.56 -21.24
N GLU A 41 18.62 -1.82 -21.04
CA GLU A 41 18.05 -2.65 -22.11
C GLU A 41 16.79 -2.00 -22.69
N LEU A 42 15.91 -1.50 -21.85
CA LEU A 42 14.70 -0.80 -22.27
C LEU A 42 15.03 0.46 -23.07
N HIS A 43 16.03 1.23 -22.65
CA HIS A 43 16.48 2.41 -23.38
C HIS A 43 17.14 2.07 -24.71
N ALA A 44 17.91 0.98 -24.79
CA ALA A 44 18.47 0.47 -26.03
C ALA A 44 17.35 0.03 -27.00
N ALA A 45 16.36 -0.70 -26.50
CA ALA A 45 15.17 -1.08 -27.26
C ALA A 45 14.44 0.17 -27.77
N ARG A 46 14.22 1.19 -26.93
CA ARG A 46 13.57 2.44 -27.33
C ARG A 46 14.32 3.16 -28.45
N LYS A 47 15.64 3.24 -28.38
CA LYS A 47 16.47 3.88 -29.43
C LYS A 47 16.42 3.13 -30.76
N SER A 48 16.19 1.83 -30.73
CA SER A 48 16.03 1.00 -31.95
C SER A 48 14.69 1.21 -32.64
N LEU A 49 13.71 1.81 -31.96
CA LEU A 49 12.38 2.04 -32.50
C LEU A 49 12.39 3.27 -33.43
N GLY A 50 11.87 3.07 -34.65
CA GLY A 50 11.58 4.15 -35.59
C GLY A 50 10.17 4.72 -35.38
N GLN A 51 9.54 5.17 -36.48
CA GLN A 51 8.11 5.47 -36.45
C GLN A 51 7.30 4.19 -36.28
N ILE A 52 6.35 4.22 -35.34
CA ILE A 52 5.47 3.10 -35.03
C ILE A 52 4.04 3.50 -35.42
N PRO A 53 3.36 2.74 -36.29
CA PRO A 53 1.96 2.99 -36.61
C PRO A 53 1.07 2.87 -35.38
N SER A 54 0.02 3.70 -35.31
CA SER A 54 -0.95 3.66 -34.19
C SER A 54 -1.58 2.28 -34.02
N GLU A 55 -1.85 1.59 -35.13
CA GLU A 55 -2.42 0.23 -35.15
C GLU A 55 -1.55 -0.78 -34.39
N VAL A 56 -0.22 -0.65 -34.47
CA VAL A 56 0.72 -1.53 -33.76
C VAL A 56 0.70 -1.23 -32.26
N VAL A 57 0.58 0.04 -31.88
CA VAL A 57 0.47 0.45 -30.47
C VAL A 57 -0.80 -0.11 -29.84
N GLU A 58 -1.94 -0.01 -30.53
CA GLU A 58 -3.22 -0.56 -30.06
C GLU A 58 -3.15 -2.09 -29.88
N LYS A 59 -2.60 -2.81 -30.85
CA LYS A 59 -2.39 -4.26 -30.74
C LYS A 59 -1.56 -4.65 -29.52
N ILE A 60 -0.48 -3.91 -29.24
CA ILE A 60 0.37 -4.16 -28.06
C ILE A 60 -0.40 -3.94 -26.76
N ILE A 61 -1.24 -2.90 -26.70
CA ILE A 61 -2.08 -2.62 -25.52
C ILE A 61 -3.10 -3.74 -25.31
N ASP A 62 -3.78 -4.20 -26.37
CA ASP A 62 -4.75 -5.29 -26.30
C ASP A 62 -4.09 -6.63 -25.92
N GLU A 63 -2.90 -6.90 -26.45
CA GLU A 63 -2.08 -8.06 -26.09
C GLU A 63 -1.75 -8.03 -24.59
N TYR A 64 -1.36 -6.87 -24.07
CA TYR A 64 -1.04 -6.69 -22.66
C TYR A 64 -2.26 -6.82 -21.76
N ASP A 65 -3.41 -6.27 -22.14
CA ASP A 65 -4.66 -6.40 -21.39
C ASP A 65 -5.14 -7.86 -21.35
N GLY A 66 -5.08 -8.56 -22.49
CA GLY A 66 -5.37 -9.99 -22.55
C GLY A 66 -4.47 -10.83 -21.64
N LYS A 67 -3.17 -10.53 -21.61
CA LYS A 67 -2.20 -11.18 -20.70
C LYS A 67 -2.47 -10.85 -19.23
N ARG A 68 -2.85 -9.61 -18.91
CA ARG A 68 -3.26 -9.22 -17.56
C ARG A 68 -4.55 -9.88 -17.12
N ALA A 69 -5.55 -10.02 -17.99
CA ALA A 69 -6.81 -10.70 -17.66
C ALA A 69 -6.60 -12.20 -17.37
N ALA A 70 -5.61 -12.82 -18.02
CA ALA A 70 -5.20 -14.19 -17.74
C ALA A 70 -4.45 -14.35 -16.40
N MET A 71 -3.91 -13.27 -15.85
CA MET A 71 -3.36 -13.25 -14.49
C MET A 71 -4.48 -12.87 -13.52
N PRO A 72 -4.91 -13.77 -12.61
CA PRO A 72 -5.93 -13.40 -11.65
C PRO A 72 -5.37 -12.30 -10.75
N MET A 73 -5.98 -11.11 -10.81
CA MET A 73 -5.67 -10.00 -9.91
C MET A 73 -6.31 -10.26 -8.54
N ASN A 74 -5.90 -11.33 -7.88
CA ASN A 74 -6.29 -11.70 -6.52
C ASN A 74 -5.05 -11.62 -5.63
N GLN A 75 -4.58 -10.39 -5.42
CA GLN A 75 -3.52 -10.09 -4.46
C GLN A 75 -3.97 -10.55 -3.06
N PRO A 76 -3.26 -11.48 -2.39
CA PRO A 76 -3.64 -11.97 -1.07
C PRO A 76 -3.69 -10.89 0.01
N GLN A 77 -2.94 -9.79 -0.16
CA GLN A 77 -2.98 -8.63 0.75
C GLN A 77 -4.39 -8.03 0.91
N ASN A 78 -5.26 -8.13 -0.09
CA ASN A 78 -6.61 -7.56 -0.01
C ASN A 78 -7.59 -8.44 0.77
N ARG A 79 -7.32 -9.75 0.94
CA ARG A 79 -8.17 -10.65 1.74
C ARG A 79 -8.01 -10.38 3.22
N ASP A 80 -6.79 -10.18 3.69
CA ASP A 80 -6.52 -9.98 5.12
C ASP A 80 -7.06 -8.63 5.61
N ILE A 81 -6.95 -7.59 4.79
CA ILE A 81 -7.52 -6.25 5.07
C ILE A 81 -9.05 -6.33 5.17
N LYS A 82 -9.69 -7.05 4.24
CA LYS A 82 -11.14 -7.21 4.24
C LYS A 82 -11.63 -8.05 5.43
N LEU A 83 -10.92 -9.14 5.75
CA LEU A 83 -11.21 -10.00 6.91
C LEU A 83 -11.07 -9.23 8.23
N GLN A 84 -10.02 -8.40 8.39
CA GLN A 84 -9.87 -7.56 9.58
C GLN A 84 -10.98 -6.50 9.70
N GLN A 85 -11.41 -5.88 8.59
CA GLN A 85 -12.49 -4.89 8.61
C GLN A 85 -13.86 -5.53 8.92
N GLU A 86 -14.17 -6.68 8.33
CA GLU A 86 -15.41 -7.41 8.61
C GLU A 86 -15.44 -7.95 10.05
N GLN A 87 -14.31 -8.38 10.61
CA GLN A 87 -14.21 -8.77 12.02
C GLN A 87 -14.30 -7.57 12.97
N ALA A 88 -13.72 -6.42 12.62
CA ALA A 88 -13.83 -5.19 13.40
C ALA A 88 -15.27 -4.65 13.42
N ALA A 89 -16.00 -4.74 12.31
CA ALA A 89 -17.40 -4.34 12.20
C ALA A 89 -18.37 -5.28 12.96
N GLN A 90 -17.96 -6.51 13.23
CA GLN A 90 -18.77 -7.52 13.92
C GLN A 90 -18.47 -7.66 15.42
N ARG A 91 -17.59 -6.84 16.01
CA ARG A 91 -17.41 -6.83 17.46
C ARG A 91 -18.71 -6.36 18.13
N PRO A 92 -19.45 -7.23 18.84
CA PRO A 92 -20.59 -6.76 19.61
C PRO A 92 -20.07 -5.85 20.73
N ALA A 93 -20.76 -4.73 20.95
CA ALA A 93 -20.54 -3.88 22.12
C ALA A 93 -20.58 -4.78 23.37
N ALA A 94 -19.42 -4.99 23.99
CA ALA A 94 -19.32 -5.79 25.21
C ALA A 94 -20.28 -5.17 26.23
N LYS A 95 -21.28 -5.97 26.62
CA LYS A 95 -22.27 -5.65 27.63
C LYS A 95 -21.55 -5.02 28.83
N LYS A 96 -22.03 -3.85 29.27
CA LYS A 96 -21.63 -3.21 30.53
C LYS A 96 -21.73 -4.25 31.66
N ALA A 97 -20.63 -4.88 32.01
CA ALA A 97 -20.54 -5.71 33.19
C ALA A 97 -20.54 -4.74 34.39
N THR A 98 -21.71 -4.65 35.02
CA THR A 98 -21.96 -4.07 36.34
C THR A 98 -20.80 -4.36 37.28
N ARG A 99 -19.98 -3.35 37.56
CA ARG A 99 -19.01 -3.38 38.67
C ARG A 99 -19.80 -3.27 39.97
N GLN A 100 -20.26 -4.40 40.49
CA GLN A 100 -20.71 -4.47 41.89
C GLN A 100 -19.50 -4.23 42.79
N GLN A 101 -19.53 -3.12 43.54
CA GLN A 101 -18.65 -2.91 44.68
C GLN A 101 -19.10 -3.82 45.84
N PRO A 102 -18.19 -4.52 46.53
CA PRO A 102 -18.45 -4.97 47.88
C PRO A 102 -17.97 -3.90 48.89
N ALA A 103 -18.95 -3.46 49.69
CA ALA A 103 -18.95 -3.01 51.10
C ALA A 103 -17.69 -2.41 51.77
N ALA A 104 -17.96 -1.37 52.57
CA ALA A 104 -17.02 -0.53 53.30
C ALA A 104 -16.60 -1.07 54.72
N ALA A 105 -15.30 -0.91 55.02
CA ALA A 105 -14.63 -0.48 56.28
C ALA A 105 -14.77 -1.32 57.59
N PRO A 106 -13.78 -1.31 58.53
CA PRO A 106 -13.37 -0.10 59.28
C PRO A 106 -11.83 0.12 59.44
N PRO A 107 -11.40 1.29 59.97
CA PRO A 107 -10.02 1.77 59.95
C PRO A 107 -9.25 1.46 61.26
N LYS A 108 -7.90 1.61 61.24
CA LYS A 108 -7.01 2.15 62.31
C LYS A 108 -5.53 1.75 62.10
N PRO A 109 -4.55 2.38 62.79
CA PRO A 109 -4.44 3.78 63.21
C PRO A 109 -3.13 4.42 62.69
N ALA A 110 -3.09 5.75 62.72
CA ALA A 110 -1.89 6.54 62.48
C ALA A 110 -0.81 6.24 63.54
N SER A 111 0.46 6.20 63.11
CA SER A 111 1.60 6.62 63.94
C SER A 111 2.72 7.13 63.04
N ASP A 112 3.10 8.37 63.29
CA ASP A 112 4.18 9.16 62.72
C ASP A 112 5.54 8.46 62.61
N ALA A 113 6.32 8.78 61.57
CA ALA A 113 7.57 9.55 61.72
C ALA A 113 8.37 9.67 60.40
N ALA A 114 8.47 10.91 59.91
CA ALA A 114 9.67 11.58 59.39
C ALA A 114 10.37 11.14 58.07
N GLY A 115 10.63 12.14 57.21
CA GLY A 115 11.70 12.17 56.21
C GLY A 115 11.19 12.35 54.78
N ASP A 116 10.75 13.54 54.39
CA ASP A 116 11.56 14.56 53.68
C ASP A 116 11.83 14.23 52.20
N GLY A 117 11.48 15.15 51.30
CA GLY A 117 12.00 15.14 49.93
C GLY A 117 11.00 15.30 48.78
N THR A 118 10.64 16.56 48.52
CA THR A 118 10.41 17.13 47.17
C THR A 118 9.02 17.00 46.54
N ALA A 119 8.36 18.16 46.52
CA ALA A 119 7.09 18.45 45.86
C ALA A 119 7.19 18.50 44.33
N ALA A 120 6.09 18.12 43.68
CA ALA A 120 5.78 18.36 42.27
C ALA A 120 5.51 19.87 41.98
N PRO A 121 5.28 20.31 40.73
CA PRO A 121 3.95 20.11 40.16
C PRO A 121 3.91 19.76 38.66
N VAL A 122 2.92 18.92 38.38
CA VAL A 122 2.25 18.75 37.08
C VAL A 122 1.67 20.08 36.58
N HIS A 123 1.99 20.47 35.34
CA HIS A 123 1.14 21.38 34.58
C HIS A 123 0.60 20.69 33.33
N HIS A 124 -0.69 20.93 33.18
CA HIS A 124 -1.69 20.30 32.35
C HIS A 124 -2.20 21.37 31.38
N LEU A 125 -2.59 20.93 30.18
CA LEU A 125 -3.32 21.69 29.15
C LEU A 125 -2.43 22.70 28.38
N THR A 126 -2.56 22.96 27.08
CA THR A 126 -3.76 22.97 26.24
C THR A 126 -3.33 22.98 24.75
N ASN A 127 -4.15 22.37 23.90
CA ASN A 127 -4.15 22.55 22.44
C ASN A 127 -4.08 24.03 22.02
N ILE A 128 -3.29 24.36 20.99
CA ILE A 128 -3.60 25.43 20.03
C ILE A 128 -3.09 25.01 18.64
N GLU A 129 -4.03 24.90 17.69
CA GLU A 129 -3.80 24.89 16.24
C GLU A 129 -3.39 26.30 15.76
N VAL A 130 -2.43 26.37 14.83
CA VAL A 130 -2.30 27.44 13.84
C VAL A 130 -1.90 26.82 12.50
#